data_AF-Q97I00-F1
#
_entry.id   AF-Q97I00-F1
#
_cell.length_a   1.000
_cell.length_b   1.000
_cell.length_c   1.000
_cell.angle_alpha   90.00
_cell.angle_beta   90.00
_cell.angle_gamma   90.00
#
_symmetry.space_group_name_H-M   'P 1'
#
loop_
_entity.id
_entity.type
_entity.pdbx_description
1 polymer ?
#
loop_
_entity_poly.entity_id
_entity_poly.type
_entity_poly.pdbx_seq_one_letter_code
_entity_poly.pdbx_strand_id
1 'polypeptide(L)'
;MRRLDNFKIYSDGSYLDDKVGYGAVILKNGECIKKIYGRVCETYATGSRQVGGEIKAVEHALTWCDENNIHSVTVYYDFENIEKWAKGDYTANKPLTQEFKEFIEKCTIDINWVKVKSHTGIKWNDAADVLAKKGTLEEEYPLDNRKDVINKLTPPNASDSYFEELKDFCENFVNFLNDRGYNSIFKGVFNSCDGMIEIWINESKVGNLHVYNTSKKKLSPAYHDIKREDYKSDLEKLFCIYKKN
;
A
#
# COMPACT_ATOMS: atom_id res chain seq x y z
N MET A 1 -26.17 28.20 10.52
CA MET A 1 -24.71 28.14 10.31
C MET A 1 -24.31 26.66 10.37
N ARG A 2 -24.06 26.00 9.23
CA ARG A 2 -23.57 24.61 9.24
C ARG A 2 -22.18 24.63 9.85
N ARG A 3 -21.97 23.92 10.97
CA ARG A 3 -20.61 23.64 11.45
C ARG A 3 -19.91 22.87 10.34
N LEU A 4 -18.77 23.37 9.87
CA LEU A 4 -17.88 22.58 9.04
C LEU A 4 -17.45 21.37 9.88
N ASP A 5 -17.62 20.17 9.32
CA ASP A 5 -17.19 18.94 9.97
C ASP A 5 -15.67 18.97 10.12
N ASN A 6 -15.18 18.75 11.34
CA ASN A 6 -13.75 18.76 11.62
C ASN A 6 -13.21 17.32 11.59
N PHE A 7 -12.39 17.02 10.59
CA PHE A 7 -11.76 15.72 10.44
C PHE A 7 -10.31 15.74 10.95
N LYS A 8 -9.97 14.73 11.74
CA LYS A 8 -8.63 14.58 12.33
C LYS A 8 -8.09 13.19 12.06
N ILE A 9 -6.84 13.10 11.67
CA ILE A 9 -6.12 11.85 11.46
C ILE A 9 -5.01 11.78 12.50
N TYR A 10 -4.94 10.67 13.23
CA TYR A 10 -3.80 10.32 14.08
C TYR A 10 -3.11 9.13 13.44
N SER A 11 -1.82 9.23 13.16
CA SER A 11 -1.05 8.18 12.49
C SER A 11 0.17 7.79 13.31
N ASP A 12 0.52 6.50 13.30
CA ASP A 12 1.72 5.98 13.95
C ASP A 12 2.30 4.78 13.16
N GLY A 13 3.59 4.52 13.37
CA GLY A 13 4.35 3.43 12.78
C GLY A 13 5.07 2.60 13.84
N SER A 14 4.91 1.28 13.77
CA SER A 14 5.54 0.35 14.69
C SER A 14 6.53 -0.56 13.98
N TYR A 15 7.58 -0.95 14.67
CA TYR A 15 8.56 -1.92 14.20
C TYR A 15 8.83 -2.94 15.31
N LEU A 16 8.55 -4.21 15.02
CA LEU A 16 8.73 -5.33 15.93
C LEU A 16 9.15 -6.56 15.15
N ASP A 17 10.21 -7.25 15.60
CA ASP A 17 10.70 -8.51 15.03
C ASP A 17 10.87 -8.50 13.49
N ASP A 18 11.55 -7.48 12.98
CA ASP A 18 11.75 -7.24 11.53
C ASP A 18 10.48 -6.93 10.72
N LYS A 19 9.33 -6.78 11.38
CA LYS A 19 8.07 -6.39 10.75
C LYS A 19 7.78 -4.92 11.02
N VAL A 20 7.37 -4.21 9.98
CA VAL A 20 6.87 -2.84 10.10
C VAL A 20 5.35 -2.88 10.01
N GLY A 21 4.67 -2.19 10.93
CA GLY A 21 3.22 -2.04 10.95
C GLY A 21 2.85 -0.57 10.94
N TYR A 22 1.68 -0.26 10.41
CA TYR A 22 1.11 1.07 10.38
C TYR A 22 -0.24 1.10 11.09
N GLY A 23 -0.60 2.24 11.67
CA GLY A 23 -1.87 2.46 12.33
C GLY A 23 -2.36 3.89 12.17
N ALA A 24 -3.63 4.06 11.85
CA ALA A 24 -4.29 5.36 11.77
C ALA A 24 -5.69 5.35 12.38
N VAL A 25 -6.07 6.46 13.00
CA VAL A 25 -7.41 6.72 13.52
C VAL A 25 -7.94 8.00 12.89
N ILE A 26 -9.14 7.92 12.31
CA ILE A 26 -9.83 9.05 11.70
C ILE A 26 -11.01 9.44 12.58
N LEU A 27 -11.02 10.70 12.98
CA LEU A 27 -12.08 11.29 13.78
C LEU A 27 -12.93 12.25 12.94
N LYS A 28 -14.22 12.32 13.25
CA LYS A 28 -15.12 13.37 12.82
C LYS A 28 -15.70 14.05 14.06
N ASN A 29 -15.49 15.35 14.18
CA ASN A 29 -15.98 16.15 15.31
C ASN A 29 -15.56 15.61 16.69
N GLY A 30 -14.39 14.95 16.77
CA GLY A 30 -13.84 14.37 17.99
C GLY A 30 -14.22 12.90 18.25
N GLU A 31 -15.10 12.32 17.42
CA GLU A 31 -15.51 10.92 17.52
C GLU A 31 -14.79 10.06 16.49
N CYS A 32 -14.34 8.87 16.90
CA CYS A 32 -13.67 7.94 16.00
C CYS A 32 -14.66 7.30 15.04
N ILE A 33 -14.46 7.55 13.75
CA ILE A 33 -15.30 7.01 12.68
C ILE A 33 -14.61 5.90 11.88
N LYS A 34 -13.27 5.84 11.92
CA LYS A 34 -12.51 4.80 11.23
C LYS A 34 -11.20 4.52 11.95
N LYS A 35 -10.82 3.24 11.95
CA LYS A 35 -9.50 2.75 12.34
C LYS A 35 -8.93 1.98 11.15
N ILE A 36 -7.66 2.22 10.85
CA ILE A 36 -6.94 1.62 9.74
C ILE A 36 -5.63 1.11 10.30
N TYR A 37 -5.24 -0.11 9.95
CA TYR A 37 -3.96 -0.68 10.37
C TYR A 37 -3.58 -1.83 9.44
N GLY A 38 -2.30 -2.18 9.44
CA GLY A 38 -1.80 -3.29 8.63
C GLY A 38 -0.28 -3.38 8.66
N ARG A 39 0.25 -4.34 7.91
CA ARG A 39 1.70 -4.56 7.77
C ARG A 39 2.24 -3.80 6.56
N VAL A 40 3.42 -3.20 6.71
CA VAL A 40 4.19 -2.62 5.61
C VAL A 40 5.08 -3.71 5.01
N CYS A 41 5.05 -3.84 3.69
CA CYS A 41 5.84 -4.83 2.96
C CYS A 41 7.35 -4.57 3.10
N GLU A 42 8.13 -5.65 3.14
CA GLU A 42 9.56 -5.67 3.50
C GLU A 42 10.45 -4.88 2.54
N THR A 43 10.02 -4.69 1.29
CA THR A 43 10.71 -3.89 0.27
C THR A 43 10.83 -2.40 0.61
N TYR A 44 9.96 -1.88 1.48
CA TYR A 44 9.98 -0.50 1.99
C TYR A 44 10.66 -0.36 3.36
N ALA A 45 11.06 -1.46 4.00
CA ALA A 45 11.59 -1.50 5.37
C ALA A 45 13.11 -1.23 5.48
N THR A 46 13.81 -1.00 4.37
CA THR A 46 15.27 -0.79 4.38
C THR A 46 15.63 0.67 4.70
N GLY A 47 16.00 0.90 5.96
CA GLY A 47 16.71 2.10 6.42
C GLY A 47 15.87 3.18 7.10
N SER A 48 14.55 3.01 7.26
CA SER A 48 13.64 3.97 7.90
C SER A 48 12.35 3.28 8.39
N ARG A 49 12.51 2.23 9.21
CA ARG A 49 11.44 1.27 9.57
C ARG A 49 10.18 1.91 10.19
N GLN A 50 10.32 2.75 11.21
CA GLN A 50 9.16 3.44 11.82
C GLN A 50 8.55 4.48 10.88
N VAL A 51 9.39 5.21 10.14
CA VAL A 51 8.94 6.22 9.17
C VAL A 51 8.10 5.61 8.05
N GLY A 52 8.43 4.38 7.62
CA GLY A 52 7.63 3.64 6.63
C GLY A 52 6.23 3.32 7.13
N GLY A 53 6.10 2.95 8.41
CA GLY A 53 4.79 2.76 9.05
C GLY A 53 3.97 4.04 9.07
N GLU A 54 4.56 5.16 9.49
CA GLU A 54 3.83 6.44 9.56
C GLU A 54 3.42 6.96 8.19
N ILE A 55 4.31 6.91 7.19
CA ILE A 55 4.00 7.32 5.82
C ILE A 55 2.80 6.52 5.29
N LYS A 56 2.83 5.19 5.43
CA LYS A 56 1.73 4.33 4.98
C LYS A 56 0.44 4.58 5.76
N ALA A 57 0.52 4.83 7.06
CA ALA A 57 -0.65 5.21 7.86
C ALA A 57 -1.33 6.48 7.32
N VAL A 58 -0.54 7.51 6.97
CA VAL A 58 -1.06 8.77 6.41
C VAL A 58 -1.63 8.56 5.01
N GLU A 59 -0.92 7.85 4.12
CA GLU A 59 -1.42 7.53 2.77
C GLU A 59 -2.78 6.84 2.83
N HIS A 60 -2.89 5.77 3.61
CA HIS A 60 -4.15 5.02 3.74
C HIS A 60 -5.28 5.85 4.37
N ALA A 61 -4.96 6.72 5.33
CA ALA A 61 -5.96 7.60 5.92
C ALA A 61 -6.47 8.65 4.93
N LEU A 62 -5.57 9.23 4.12
CA LEU A 62 -5.94 10.20 3.09
C LEU A 62 -6.72 9.56 1.93
N THR A 63 -6.33 8.36 1.49
CA THR A 63 -7.12 7.59 0.51
C THR A 63 -8.54 7.35 1.02
N TRP A 64 -8.69 6.93 2.28
CA TRP A 64 -10.02 6.75 2.86
C TRP A 64 -10.81 8.06 2.92
N CYS A 65 -10.17 9.19 3.20
CA CYS A 65 -10.82 10.49 3.18
C CYS A 65 -11.29 10.88 1.78
N ASP A 66 -10.47 10.67 0.75
CA ASP A 66 -10.82 10.93 -0.65
C ASP A 66 -12.03 10.06 -1.08
N GLU A 67 -11.99 8.76 -0.78
CA GLU A 67 -13.09 7.80 -1.02
C GLU A 67 -14.41 8.23 -0.34
N ASN A 68 -14.33 9.00 0.75
CA ASN A 68 -15.49 9.46 1.52
C ASN A 68 -15.84 10.93 1.25
N ASN A 69 -15.31 11.53 0.19
CA ASN A 69 -15.53 12.93 -0.20
C ASN A 69 -15.19 13.92 0.93
N ILE A 70 -14.13 13.64 1.68
CA ILE A 70 -13.62 14.51 2.74
C ILE A 70 -12.49 15.35 2.15
N HIS A 71 -12.73 16.64 1.99
CA HIS A 71 -11.82 17.56 1.29
C HIS A 71 -10.92 18.38 2.23
N SER A 72 -11.05 18.24 3.55
CA SER A 72 -10.18 18.94 4.51
C SER A 72 -9.97 18.10 5.76
N VAL A 73 -8.71 17.96 6.18
CA VAL A 73 -8.32 17.15 7.34
C VAL A 73 -7.17 17.80 8.11
N THR A 74 -7.10 17.54 9.41
CA THR A 74 -5.92 17.82 10.22
C THR A 74 -5.18 16.52 10.52
N VAL A 75 -3.94 16.38 10.05
CA VAL A 75 -3.07 15.24 10.32
C VAL A 75 -2.19 15.53 11.53
N TYR A 76 -2.35 14.73 12.57
CA TYR A 76 -1.53 14.71 13.77
C TYR A 76 -0.47 13.63 13.62
N TYR A 77 0.80 14.04 13.67
CA TYR A 77 1.96 13.16 13.48
C TYR A 77 3.03 13.47 14.53
N ASP A 78 3.86 12.49 14.79
CA ASP A 78 4.95 12.57 15.78
C ASP A 78 6.31 12.81 15.11
N PHE A 79 6.57 12.14 13.98
CA PHE A 79 7.86 12.23 13.32
C PHE A 79 8.11 13.55 12.59
N GLU A 80 9.17 14.22 13.02
CA GLU A 80 9.53 15.59 12.67
C GLU A 80 9.67 15.90 11.18
N ASN A 81 9.89 14.88 10.34
CA ASN A 81 10.17 15.09 8.92
C ASN A 81 8.98 14.83 7.98
N ILE A 82 7.84 14.31 8.47
CA ILE A 82 6.67 14.00 7.62
C ILE A 82 6.14 15.26 6.94
N GLU A 83 5.86 16.31 7.73
CA GLU A 83 5.41 17.59 7.21
C GLU A 83 6.44 18.21 6.25
N LYS A 84 7.72 18.10 6.56
CA LYS A 84 8.79 18.68 5.75
C LYS A 84 8.94 17.98 4.39
N TRP A 85 8.70 16.68 4.32
CA TRP A 85 8.62 15.97 3.04
C TRP A 85 7.33 16.28 2.29
N ALA A 86 6.19 16.36 2.98
CA ALA A 86 4.91 16.73 2.39
C ALA A 86 4.92 18.13 1.78
N LYS A 87 5.60 19.10 2.42
CA LYS A 87 5.77 20.47 1.93
C LYS A 87 6.92 20.64 0.93
N GLY A 88 7.76 19.61 0.77
CA GLY A 88 8.94 19.66 -0.10
C GLY A 88 10.14 20.42 0.47
N ASP A 89 10.12 20.77 1.76
CA ASP A 89 11.20 21.48 2.46
C ASP A 89 12.46 20.61 2.66
N TYR A 90 12.31 19.28 2.62
CA TYR A 90 13.41 18.32 2.75
C TYR A 90 13.60 17.50 1.47
N THR A 91 14.86 17.26 1.09
CA THR A 91 15.20 16.41 -0.04
C THR A 91 14.78 14.97 0.26
N ALA A 92 13.77 14.48 -0.48
CA ALA A 92 13.36 13.08 -0.46
C ALA A 92 14.43 12.23 -1.16
N ASN A 93 15.41 11.75 -0.40
CA ASN A 93 16.55 10.98 -0.94
C ASN A 93 16.27 9.47 -1.04
N LYS A 94 15.15 9.01 -0.44
CA LYS A 94 14.74 7.59 -0.44
C LYS A 94 13.51 7.39 -1.33
N PRO A 95 13.37 6.25 -2.03
CA PRO A 95 12.19 5.97 -2.87
C PRO A 95 10.86 6.18 -2.14
N LEU A 96 10.74 5.65 -0.91
CA LEU A 96 9.57 5.82 -0.05
C LEU A 96 9.19 7.30 0.19
N THR A 97 10.17 8.16 0.47
CA THR A 97 9.91 9.58 0.72
C THR A 97 9.58 10.36 -0.56
N GLN A 98 10.04 9.88 -1.73
CA GLN A 98 9.72 10.48 -3.02
C GLN A 98 8.29 10.11 -3.42
N GLU A 99 7.93 8.84 -3.28
CA GLU A 99 6.56 8.35 -3.51
C GLU A 99 5.54 9.07 -2.62
N PHE A 100 5.85 9.24 -1.33
CA PHE A 100 4.99 9.97 -0.41
C PHE A 100 4.79 11.43 -0.84
N LYS A 101 5.86 12.10 -1.26
CA LYS A 101 5.77 13.48 -1.77
C LYS A 101 4.89 13.55 -3.02
N GLU A 102 5.09 12.66 -3.99
CA GLU A 102 4.25 12.59 -5.19
C GLU A 102 2.78 12.29 -4.87
N PHE A 103 2.52 11.43 -3.87
CA PHE A 103 1.17 11.14 -3.40
C PHE A 103 0.49 12.39 -2.84
N ILE A 104 1.18 13.13 -1.96
CA ILE A 104 0.66 14.37 -1.37
C ILE A 104 0.44 15.45 -2.44
N GLU A 105 1.35 15.60 -3.40
CA GLU A 105 1.21 16.56 -4.50
C GLU A 105 -0.01 16.27 -5.39
N LYS A 106 -0.41 15.00 -5.55
CA LYS A 106 -1.61 14.58 -6.29
C LYS A 106 -2.87 14.62 -5.44
N CYS A 107 -2.74 14.71 -4.11
CA CYS A 107 -3.86 14.72 -3.19
C CYS A 107 -4.61 16.06 -3.30
N THR A 108 -5.93 15.99 -3.48
CA THR A 108 -6.78 17.19 -3.58
C THR A 108 -7.33 17.66 -2.23
N ILE A 109 -7.07 16.90 -1.17
CA ILE A 109 -7.50 17.19 0.19
C ILE A 109 -6.65 18.33 0.75
N ASP A 110 -7.31 19.31 1.37
CA ASP A 110 -6.63 20.35 2.14
C ASP A 110 -6.12 19.76 3.48
N ILE A 111 -4.79 19.60 3.58
CA ILE A 111 -4.15 18.94 4.72
C ILE A 111 -3.50 19.97 5.62
N ASN A 112 -4.01 20.09 6.85
CA ASN A 112 -3.36 20.82 7.92
C ASN A 112 -2.48 19.88 8.75
N TRP A 113 -1.19 20.19 8.85
CA TRP A 113 -0.20 19.39 9.57
C TRP A 113 -0.05 19.92 11.00
N VAL A 114 -0.27 19.06 12.01
CA VAL A 114 -0.07 19.41 13.42
C VAL A 114 0.89 18.41 14.07
N LYS A 115 2.11 18.85 14.34
CA LYS A 115 3.07 18.08 15.12
C LYS A 115 2.57 17.94 16.55
N VAL A 116 2.46 16.70 17.03
CA VAL A 116 2.24 16.39 18.45
C VAL A 116 3.53 15.85 19.04
N LYS A 117 3.73 16.05 20.35
CA LYS A 117 4.86 15.41 21.04
C LYS A 117 4.49 13.97 21.35
N SER A 118 5.39 13.02 21.08
CA SER A 118 5.32 11.64 21.56
C SER A 118 4.96 11.61 23.04
N HIS A 119 4.14 10.64 23.45
CA HIS A 119 3.83 10.36 24.85
C HIS A 119 3.17 11.51 25.64
N THR A 120 2.35 12.32 24.98
CA THR A 120 1.57 13.39 25.63
C THR A 120 0.27 12.92 26.30
N GLY A 121 -0.05 11.63 26.25
CA GLY A 121 -1.32 11.09 26.77
C GLY A 121 -2.54 11.46 25.91
N ILE A 122 -2.31 11.81 24.64
CA ILE A 122 -3.39 12.02 23.69
C ILE A 122 -3.95 10.64 23.33
N LYS A 123 -5.11 10.33 23.90
CA LYS A 123 -5.86 9.07 23.72
C LYS A 123 -5.84 8.50 22.29
N TRP A 124 -5.93 9.37 21.27
CA TRP A 124 -5.99 8.96 19.88
C TRP A 124 -4.63 8.65 19.25
N ASN A 125 -3.56 9.25 19.76
CA ASN A 125 -2.19 8.87 19.43
C ASN A 125 -1.88 7.48 19.99
N ASP A 126 -2.21 7.24 21.27
CA ASP A 126 -2.05 5.92 21.88
C ASP A 126 -2.87 4.84 21.15
N ALA A 127 -4.07 5.22 20.65
CA ALA A 127 -4.86 4.34 19.83
C ALA A 127 -4.19 4.02 18.47
N ALA A 128 -3.51 4.98 17.84
CA ALA A 128 -2.75 4.76 16.61
C ALA A 128 -1.51 3.87 16.85
N ASP A 129 -0.77 4.07 17.94
CA ASP A 129 0.36 3.22 18.36
C ASP A 129 -0.09 1.76 18.55
N VAL A 130 -1.19 1.55 19.28
CA VAL A 130 -1.76 0.21 19.49
C VAL A 130 -2.16 -0.44 18.16
N LEU A 131 -2.71 0.34 17.22
CA LEU A 131 -3.05 -0.15 15.89
C LEU A 131 -1.80 -0.51 15.06
N ALA A 132 -0.76 0.33 15.12
CA ALA A 132 0.49 0.07 14.42
C ALA A 132 1.18 -1.20 14.94
N LYS A 133 1.19 -1.41 16.27
CA LYS A 133 1.65 -2.65 16.90
C LYS A 133 0.81 -3.87 16.52
N LYS A 134 -0.50 -3.71 16.32
CA LYS A 134 -1.32 -4.80 15.77
C LYS A 134 -0.93 -5.10 14.33
N GLY A 135 -0.62 -4.07 13.54
CA GLY A 135 -0.14 -4.21 12.16
C GLY A 135 1.17 -5.01 12.03
N THR A 136 2.06 -4.98 13.03
CA THR A 136 3.28 -5.82 13.02
C THR A 136 2.97 -7.29 13.31
N LEU A 137 1.85 -7.58 13.98
CA LEU A 137 1.42 -8.92 14.38
C LEU A 137 0.47 -9.57 13.38
N GLU A 138 -0.13 -8.81 12.46
CA GLU A 138 -0.96 -9.39 11.40
C GLU A 138 -0.10 -10.21 10.42
N GLU A 139 -0.63 -11.38 10.04
CA GLU A 139 -0.13 -12.10 8.87
C GLU A 139 -0.39 -11.26 7.62
N GLU A 140 0.40 -11.44 6.57
CA GLU A 140 0.23 -10.72 5.31
C GLU A 140 -1.12 -11.13 4.68
N TYR A 141 -2.20 -10.40 4.99
CA TYR A 141 -3.54 -10.77 4.54
C TYR A 141 -3.76 -10.35 3.06
N PRO A 142 -4.19 -11.28 2.18
CA PRO A 142 -4.56 -10.98 0.80
C PRO A 142 -5.83 -10.12 0.74
N LEU A 143 -5.80 -9.03 -0.03
CA LEU A 143 -6.91 -8.09 -0.24
C LEU A 143 -7.97 -8.65 -1.22
N ASP A 144 -8.66 -9.75 -0.90
CA ASP A 144 -9.64 -10.35 -1.85
C ASP A 144 -11.11 -9.91 -1.64
N ASN A 145 -11.47 -9.30 -0.50
CA ASN A 145 -12.89 -9.04 -0.17
C ASN A 145 -13.38 -7.58 -0.38
N ARG A 146 -12.83 -6.82 -1.35
CA ARG A 146 -13.26 -5.42 -1.63
C ARG A 146 -14.08 -5.23 -2.91
N LYS A 147 -14.25 -6.26 -3.75
CA LYS A 147 -14.74 -6.11 -5.14
C LYS A 147 -16.23 -5.75 -5.30
N ASP A 148 -17.09 -6.00 -4.30
CA ASP A 148 -18.54 -5.84 -4.49
C ASP A 148 -19.08 -4.40 -4.32
N VAL A 149 -18.29 -3.46 -3.80
CA VAL A 149 -18.77 -2.10 -3.45
C VAL A 149 -18.25 -1.02 -4.41
N ILE A 150 -17.08 -1.21 -5.04
CA ILE A 150 -16.37 -0.17 -5.79
C ILE A 150 -16.88 -0.01 -7.24
N ASN A 151 -17.44 -1.05 -7.85
CA ASN A 151 -17.81 -1.06 -9.27
C ASN A 151 -18.98 -0.14 -9.70
N LYS A 152 -19.48 0.77 -8.85
CA LYS A 152 -20.70 1.54 -9.18
C LYS A 152 -20.53 3.01 -9.56
N LEU A 153 -19.40 3.69 -9.33
CA LEU A 153 -19.33 5.13 -9.64
C LEU A 153 -17.91 5.59 -10.03
N THR A 154 -17.83 6.32 -11.16
CA THR A 154 -16.77 7.20 -11.69
C THR A 154 -15.64 6.60 -12.58
N PRO A 155 -15.23 7.30 -13.67
CA PRO A 155 -14.36 6.78 -14.74
C PRO A 155 -12.85 6.95 -14.43
N PRO A 156 -11.95 6.22 -15.13
CA PRO A 156 -10.60 5.95 -14.65
C PRO A 156 -9.64 7.13 -14.83
N ASN A 157 -8.92 7.49 -13.76
CA ASN A 157 -7.72 8.33 -13.84
C ASN A 157 -6.50 7.48 -14.21
N ALA A 158 -5.40 8.10 -14.64
CA ALA A 158 -4.20 7.40 -15.13
C ALA A 158 -3.56 6.41 -14.12
N SER A 159 -3.77 6.57 -12.81
CA SER A 159 -3.39 5.58 -11.79
C SER A 159 -4.25 4.31 -11.85
N ASP A 160 -5.53 4.46 -12.18
CA ASP A 160 -6.47 3.35 -12.36
C ASP A 160 -6.11 2.59 -13.64
N SER A 161 -5.56 3.27 -14.65
CA SER A 161 -5.05 2.63 -15.87
C SER A 161 -3.89 1.68 -15.59
N TYR A 162 -2.88 2.07 -14.81
CA TYR A 162 -1.76 1.16 -14.47
C TYR A 162 -2.20 -0.01 -13.60
N PHE A 163 -3.14 0.24 -12.68
CA PHE A 163 -3.72 -0.79 -11.83
C PHE A 163 -4.54 -1.81 -12.64
N GLU A 164 -5.49 -1.34 -13.47
CA GLU A 164 -6.31 -2.24 -14.29
C GLU A 164 -5.45 -2.93 -15.37
N GLU A 165 -4.50 -2.23 -16.01
CA GLU A 165 -3.56 -2.85 -16.96
C GLU A 165 -2.74 -3.96 -16.29
N LEU A 166 -2.29 -3.75 -15.06
CA LEU A 166 -1.55 -4.76 -14.30
C LEU A 166 -2.44 -5.93 -13.86
N LYS A 167 -3.65 -5.62 -13.36
CA LYS A 167 -4.62 -6.62 -12.94
C LYS A 167 -5.01 -7.51 -14.12
N ASP A 168 -5.40 -6.93 -15.25
CA ASP A 168 -5.75 -7.65 -16.47
C ASP A 168 -4.57 -8.48 -16.98
N PHE A 169 -3.35 -7.92 -16.96
CA PHE A 169 -2.16 -8.67 -17.35
C PHE A 169 -1.96 -9.91 -16.46
N CYS A 170 -2.07 -9.76 -15.14
CA CYS A 170 -1.87 -10.86 -14.21
C CYS A 170 -2.96 -11.93 -14.33
N GLU A 171 -4.24 -11.54 -14.43
CA GLU A 171 -5.36 -12.47 -14.60
C GLU A 171 -5.20 -13.28 -15.90
N ASN A 172 -4.84 -12.62 -17.01
CA ASN A 172 -4.61 -13.30 -18.28
C ASN A 172 -3.34 -14.18 -18.27
N PHE A 173 -2.28 -13.74 -17.59
CA PHE A 173 -1.06 -14.54 -17.47
C PHE A 173 -1.27 -15.80 -16.63
N VAL A 174 -2.09 -15.74 -15.57
CA VAL A 174 -2.51 -16.92 -14.81
C VAL A 174 -3.21 -17.94 -15.70
N ASN A 175 -4.16 -17.50 -16.53
CA ASN A 175 -4.83 -18.39 -17.48
C ASN A 175 -3.82 -19.03 -18.46
N PHE A 176 -2.90 -18.22 -19.00
CA PHE A 176 -1.86 -18.69 -19.90
C PHE A 176 -0.92 -19.74 -19.28
N LEU A 177 -0.60 -19.60 -17.99
CA LEU A 177 0.20 -20.56 -17.22
C LEU A 177 -0.58 -21.85 -16.96
N ASN A 178 -1.85 -21.72 -16.58
CA ASN A 178 -2.74 -22.84 -16.29
C ASN A 178 -2.97 -23.72 -17.52
N ASP A 179 -3.15 -23.12 -18.70
CA ASP A 179 -3.23 -23.82 -19.99
C ASP A 179 -1.97 -24.62 -20.35
N ARG A 180 -0.84 -24.34 -19.69
CA ARG A 180 0.45 -25.00 -19.89
C ARG A 180 0.84 -25.93 -18.75
N GLY A 181 -0.11 -26.28 -17.87
CA GLY A 181 0.06 -27.28 -16.83
C GLY A 181 0.69 -26.77 -15.53
N TYR A 182 0.83 -25.45 -15.36
CA TYR A 182 1.11 -24.88 -14.05
C TYR A 182 -0.19 -24.76 -13.27
N ASN A 183 -0.14 -24.82 -11.94
CA ASN A 183 -1.25 -24.39 -11.11
C ASN A 183 -0.88 -23.02 -10.54
N SER A 184 -1.55 -21.97 -11.03
CA SER A 184 -1.25 -20.60 -10.67
C SER A 184 -2.51 -19.86 -10.21
N ILE A 185 -2.33 -19.01 -9.20
CA ILE A 185 -3.43 -18.26 -8.55
C ILE A 185 -3.02 -16.79 -8.48
N PHE A 186 -3.84 -15.91 -9.05
CA PHE A 186 -3.63 -14.49 -8.89
C PHE A 186 -4.07 -14.06 -7.48
N LYS A 187 -3.16 -13.47 -6.71
CA LYS A 187 -3.40 -13.05 -5.32
C LYS A 187 -3.86 -11.61 -5.21
N GLY A 188 -3.80 -10.84 -6.30
CA GLY A 188 -4.21 -9.44 -6.37
C GLY A 188 -3.07 -8.50 -6.74
N VAL A 189 -3.41 -7.22 -6.87
CA VAL A 189 -2.45 -6.13 -7.02
C VAL A 189 -2.24 -5.47 -5.65
N PHE A 190 -0.99 -5.36 -5.26
CA PHE A 190 -0.51 -4.75 -4.03
C PHE A 190 0.19 -3.42 -4.35
N ASN A 191 0.07 -2.44 -3.46
CA ASN A 191 0.68 -1.11 -3.61
C ASN A 191 0.35 -0.43 -4.97
N SER A 192 -0.79 -0.76 -5.58
CA SER A 192 -1.25 -0.29 -6.89
C SER A 192 -0.33 -0.61 -8.10
N CYS A 193 0.78 -1.32 -7.90
CA CYS A 193 1.80 -1.54 -8.94
C CYS A 193 2.52 -2.90 -8.85
N ASP A 194 2.18 -3.78 -7.91
CA ASP A 194 2.78 -5.10 -7.75
C ASP A 194 1.71 -6.20 -7.83
N GLY A 195 1.63 -6.88 -8.97
CA GLY A 195 0.73 -8.01 -9.17
C GLY A 195 1.39 -9.30 -8.70
N MET A 196 0.78 -9.97 -7.72
CA MET A 196 1.34 -11.20 -7.15
C MET A 196 0.60 -12.43 -7.67
N ILE A 197 1.36 -13.38 -8.22
CA ILE A 197 0.86 -14.66 -8.72
C ILE A 197 1.53 -15.78 -7.93
N GLU A 198 0.74 -16.58 -7.23
CA GLU A 198 1.23 -17.76 -6.52
C GLU A 198 1.37 -18.94 -7.50
N ILE A 199 2.51 -19.61 -7.49
CA ILE A 199 2.82 -20.73 -8.40
C ILE A 199 2.95 -22.04 -7.62
N TRP A 200 2.28 -23.07 -8.13
CA TRP A 200 2.26 -24.44 -7.62
C TRP A 200 2.62 -25.42 -8.73
N ILE A 201 3.42 -26.44 -8.37
CA ILE A 201 3.79 -27.56 -9.24
C ILE A 201 3.68 -28.84 -8.42
N ASN A 202 2.97 -29.85 -8.93
CA ASN A 202 2.76 -31.14 -8.24
C ASN A 202 2.31 -30.97 -6.78
N GLU A 203 1.30 -30.12 -6.56
CA GLU A 203 0.72 -29.80 -5.24
C GLU A 203 1.68 -29.12 -4.25
N SER A 204 2.89 -28.77 -4.67
CA SER A 204 3.88 -28.06 -3.87
C SER A 204 3.98 -26.60 -4.29
N LYS A 205 3.91 -25.68 -3.32
CA LYS A 205 4.13 -24.26 -3.57
C LYS A 205 5.59 -24.03 -3.99
N VAL A 206 5.76 -23.43 -5.17
CA VAL A 206 7.06 -23.11 -5.75
C VAL A 206 7.56 -21.74 -5.29
N GLY A 207 6.65 -20.78 -5.20
CA GLY A 207 6.94 -19.40 -4.80
C GLY A 207 5.93 -18.42 -5.37
N ASN A 208 6.15 -17.13 -5.11
CA ASN A 208 5.36 -16.06 -5.69
C ASN A 208 6.11 -15.44 -6.86
N LEU A 209 5.41 -15.20 -7.97
CA LEU A 209 5.87 -14.38 -9.06
C LEU A 209 5.28 -12.98 -8.90
N HIS A 210 6.15 -11.98 -8.82
CA HIS A 210 5.76 -10.57 -8.78
C HIS A 210 5.79 -9.99 -10.19
N VAL A 211 4.82 -9.13 -10.51
CA VAL A 211 4.76 -8.39 -11.77
C VAL A 211 4.58 -6.92 -11.46
N TYR A 212 5.62 -6.13 -11.73
CA TYR A 212 5.62 -4.71 -11.43
C TYR A 212 5.11 -3.88 -12.61
N ASN A 213 4.18 -2.96 -12.38
CA ASN A 213 3.77 -1.94 -13.34
C ASN A 213 3.99 -0.54 -12.79
N THR A 214 5.12 0.05 -13.13
CA THR A 214 5.58 1.38 -12.70
C THR A 214 6.13 2.13 -13.90
N SER A 215 6.37 3.44 -13.74
CA SER A 215 7.01 4.27 -14.77
C SER A 215 8.39 3.76 -15.21
N LYS A 216 9.12 3.04 -14.34
CA LYS A 216 10.45 2.47 -14.60
C LYS A 216 10.43 1.01 -15.04
N LYS A 217 9.42 0.25 -14.63
CA LYS A 217 9.27 -1.18 -14.90
C LYS A 217 7.85 -1.43 -15.39
N LYS A 218 7.67 -1.54 -16.71
CA LYS A 218 6.36 -1.77 -17.31
C LYS A 218 6.06 -3.26 -17.43
N LEU A 219 5.12 -3.74 -16.62
CA LEU A 219 4.68 -5.15 -16.54
C LEU A 219 5.88 -6.10 -16.44
N SER A 220 6.83 -5.80 -15.56
CA SER A 220 8.10 -6.52 -15.47
C SER A 220 8.07 -7.58 -14.38
N PRO A 221 8.50 -8.82 -14.66
CA PRO A 221 8.44 -9.88 -13.68
C PRO A 221 9.61 -9.79 -12.68
N ALA A 222 9.41 -10.32 -11.48
CA ALA A 222 10.45 -10.60 -10.51
C ALA A 222 10.20 -11.94 -9.81
N TYR A 223 11.28 -12.71 -9.68
CA TYR A 223 11.25 -14.11 -9.26
C TYR A 223 11.92 -14.33 -7.90
N HIS A 224 12.04 -13.30 -7.07
CA HIS A 224 12.83 -13.36 -5.82
C HIS A 224 12.32 -14.40 -4.82
N ASP A 225 11.04 -14.75 -4.88
CA ASP A 225 10.43 -15.77 -4.01
C ASP A 225 10.54 -17.21 -4.57
N ILE A 226 11.03 -17.36 -5.81
CA ILE A 226 11.19 -18.67 -6.47
C ILE A 226 12.65 -19.11 -6.33
N LYS A 227 12.89 -20.01 -5.37
CA LYS A 227 14.26 -20.43 -4.99
C LYS A 227 14.94 -21.36 -5.99
N ARG A 228 14.16 -22.07 -6.80
CA ARG A 228 14.66 -23.09 -7.73
C ARG A 228 14.88 -22.49 -9.11
N GLU A 229 16.14 -22.53 -9.57
CA GLU A 229 16.57 -21.86 -10.80
C GLU A 229 15.94 -22.46 -12.06
N ASP A 230 15.64 -23.76 -12.06
CA ASP A 230 14.95 -24.42 -13.17
C ASP A 230 13.53 -23.88 -13.35
N TYR A 231 12.77 -23.74 -12.26
CA TYR A 231 11.44 -23.14 -12.30
C TYR A 231 11.48 -21.66 -12.68
N LYS A 232 12.48 -20.92 -12.20
CA LYS A 232 12.68 -19.52 -12.58
C LYS A 232 12.96 -19.37 -14.08
N SER A 233 13.87 -20.18 -14.64
CA SER A 233 14.20 -20.14 -16.06
C SER A 233 13.00 -20.49 -16.95
N ASP A 234 12.18 -21.46 -16.53
CA ASP A 234 11.00 -21.84 -17.30
C ASP A 234 9.88 -20.79 -17.22
N LEU A 235 9.64 -20.19 -16.05
CA LEU A 235 8.70 -19.08 -15.90
C LEU A 235 9.16 -17.84 -16.68
N GLU A 236 10.47 -17.54 -16.72
CA GLU A 236 11.05 -16.47 -17.55
C GLU A 236 10.77 -16.67 -19.05
N LYS A 237 10.95 -17.89 -19.56
CA LYS A 237 10.62 -18.22 -20.96
C LYS A 237 9.14 -18.03 -21.24
N LEU A 238 8.27 -18.55 -20.35
CA LEU A 238 6.81 -18.45 -20.48
C LEU A 238 6.34 -17.00 -20.47
N PHE A 239 6.90 -16.18 -19.57
CA PHE A 239 6.62 -14.75 -19.50
C PHE A 239 7.04 -14.03 -20.80
N CYS A 240 8.21 -14.39 -21.36
CA CYS A 240 8.67 -13.84 -22.64
C CYS A 240 7.80 -14.26 -23.82
N ILE A 241 7.28 -15.49 -23.82
CA ILE A 241 6.33 -15.97 -24.84
C ILE A 241 5.03 -15.20 -24.73
N TYR A 242 4.49 -15.04 -23.51
CA TYR A 242 3.25 -14.33 -23.27
C TYR A 242 3.31 -12.88 -23.74
N LYS A 243 4.40 -12.16 -23.42
CA LYS A 243 4.59 -10.75 -23.85
C LYS A 243 4.76 -10.54 -25.36
N LYS A 244 5.01 -11.60 -26.14
CA LYS A 244 5.19 -11.53 -27.59
C LYS A 244 3.92 -11.83 -28.39
N ASN A 245 2.90 -12.38 -27.75
CA ASN A 245 1.57 -12.60 -28.32
C ASN A 245 0.67 -11.39 -28.03
#